data_AF-A0A258L5Q3-F1
#
_entry.id   AF-A0A258L5Q3-F1
#
_cell.length_a   1.000
_cell.length_b   1.000
_cell.length_c   1.000
_cell.angle_alpha   90.00
_cell.angle_beta   90.00
_cell.angle_gamma   90.00
#
_symmetry.space_group_name_H-M   'P 1'
#
loop_
_entity.id
_entity.type
_entity.pdbx_description
1 polymer ?
#
loop_
_entity_poly.entity_id
_entity_poly.type
_entity_poly.pdbx_seq_one_letter_code
_entity_poly.pdbx_strand_id
1 'polypeptide(L)'
;MRSILNLVALAVLFAAAPTAAFAAGGPDTVSPVVYELMVFVIAVFVGYYVVWSVTPALHTPLMSVTNAISSVIVVGALLAVGVALTEADSILAKLFGFLALVMASINIFGGFLVTNRMLAMYKKKEPAPKK
;
A
#
# COMPACT_ATOMS: atom_id res chain seq x y z
N MET A 1 32.63 -13.05 2.34
CA MET A 1 32.37 -12.73 0.92
C MET A 1 31.42 -13.69 0.22
N ARG A 2 31.56 -15.01 0.35
CA ARG A 2 30.64 -15.99 -0.28
C ARG A 2 29.20 -15.96 0.27
N SER A 3 29.00 -15.68 1.55
CA SER A 3 27.65 -15.56 2.17
C SER A 3 26.86 -14.39 1.59
N ILE A 4 27.50 -13.22 1.45
CA ILE A 4 26.88 -12.00 0.90
C ILE A 4 26.49 -12.21 -0.56
N LEU A 5 27.32 -12.89 -1.36
CA LEU A 5 26.97 -13.24 -2.74
C LEU A 5 25.75 -14.16 -2.82
N ASN A 6 25.64 -15.15 -1.94
CA ASN A 6 24.50 -16.07 -1.90
C ASN A 6 23.22 -15.40 -1.42
N LEU A 7 23.32 -14.46 -0.49
CA LEU A 7 22.17 -13.70 0.01
C LEU A 7 21.62 -12.73 -1.05
N VAL A 8 22.51 -12.06 -1.78
CA VAL A 8 22.14 -11.22 -2.93
C VAL A 8 21.54 -12.08 -4.03
N ALA A 9 22.12 -13.25 -4.33
CA ALA A 9 21.56 -14.17 -5.31
C ALA A 9 20.17 -14.69 -4.92
N LEU A 10 19.94 -14.95 -3.63
CA LEU A 10 18.64 -15.42 -3.12
C LEU A 10 17.59 -14.30 -3.09
N ALA A 11 17.98 -13.07 -2.76
CA ALA A 11 17.10 -11.89 -2.84
C ALA A 11 16.74 -11.57 -4.31
N VAL A 12 17.69 -11.73 -5.24
CA VAL A 12 17.45 -11.61 -6.68
C VAL A 12 16.54 -12.74 -7.18
N LEU A 13 16.69 -13.97 -6.68
CA LEU A 13 15.80 -15.09 -6.97
C LEU A 13 14.37 -14.89 -6.43
N PHE A 14 14.21 -14.23 -5.29
CA PHE A 14 12.89 -13.92 -4.72
C PHE A 14 12.22 -12.72 -5.39
N ALA A 15 13.00 -11.72 -5.82
CA ALA A 15 12.52 -10.62 -6.65
C ALA A 15 12.22 -11.05 -8.10
N ALA A 16 12.91 -12.08 -8.60
CA ALA A 16 12.68 -12.71 -9.90
C ALA A 16 11.71 -13.90 -9.82
N ALA A 17 11.21 -14.26 -8.63
CA ALA A 17 10.17 -15.26 -8.51
C ALA A 17 8.90 -14.71 -9.14
N PRO A 18 8.25 -15.44 -10.05
CA PRO A 18 7.07 -14.96 -10.70
C PRO A 18 5.95 -14.80 -9.66
N THR A 19 5.73 -13.56 -9.19
CA THR A 19 4.52 -13.18 -8.47
C THR A 19 3.31 -13.48 -9.35
N ALA A 20 2.12 -13.70 -8.80
CA ALA A 20 0.94 -14.11 -9.56
C ALA A 20 0.57 -13.18 -10.76
N ALA A 21 1.14 -11.98 -10.84
CA ALA A 21 1.11 -11.10 -12.00
C ALA A 21 1.80 -11.70 -13.26
N PHE A 22 2.81 -12.56 -13.09
CA PHE A 22 3.47 -13.27 -14.18
C PHE A 22 2.61 -14.39 -14.79
N ALA A 23 1.49 -14.78 -14.18
CA ALA A 23 0.60 -15.80 -14.71
C ALA A 23 -0.23 -15.34 -15.92
N ALA A 24 -0.32 -14.03 -16.17
CA ALA A 24 -1.09 -13.46 -17.28
C ALA A 24 -0.27 -13.22 -18.56
N GLY A 25 1.07 -13.28 -18.48
CA GLY A 25 1.98 -13.09 -19.61
C GLY A 25 2.72 -14.39 -19.92
N GLY A 26 2.43 -14.99 -21.09
CA GLY A 26 3.13 -16.18 -21.55
C GLY A 26 4.66 -16.03 -21.59
N PRO A 27 5.39 -17.16 -21.65
CA PRO A 27 6.83 -17.18 -21.54
C PRO A 27 7.47 -16.32 -22.65
N ASP A 28 8.38 -15.42 -22.25
CA ASP A 28 9.46 -14.85 -23.07
C ASP A 28 9.31 -13.48 -23.79
N THR A 29 8.44 -12.52 -23.42
CA THR A 29 8.36 -11.28 -24.24
C THR A 29 8.37 -9.91 -23.56
N VAL A 30 8.18 -9.77 -22.25
CA VAL A 30 8.15 -8.45 -21.60
C VAL A 30 9.01 -8.41 -20.35
N SER A 31 9.90 -7.42 -20.26
CA SER A 31 10.73 -7.24 -19.07
C SER A 31 9.87 -6.84 -17.86
N PRO A 32 10.17 -7.31 -16.63
CA PRO A 32 9.39 -6.99 -15.43
C PRO A 32 9.22 -5.49 -15.21
N VAL A 33 10.26 -4.71 -15.48
CA VAL A 33 10.23 -3.24 -15.39
C VAL A 33 9.24 -2.63 -16.38
N VAL A 34 9.18 -3.12 -17.63
CA VAL A 34 8.21 -2.64 -18.63
C VAL A 34 6.79 -3.00 -18.23
N TYR A 35 6.59 -4.19 -17.66
CA TYR A 35 5.29 -4.61 -17.13
C TYR A 35 4.84 -3.75 -15.94
N GLU A 36 5.70 -3.53 -14.95
CA GLU A 36 5.41 -2.67 -13.79
C GLU A 36 5.16 -1.21 -14.20
N LEU A 37 5.93 -0.71 -15.18
CA LEU A 37 5.73 0.61 -15.74
C LEU A 37 4.38 0.72 -16.47
N MET A 38 3.96 -0.32 -17.20
CA MET A 38 2.64 -0.37 -17.84
C MET A 38 1.52 -0.33 -16.80
N VAL A 39 1.62 -1.14 -15.74
CA VAL A 39 0.66 -1.12 -14.62
C VAL A 39 0.64 0.24 -13.93
N PHE A 40 1.81 0.86 -13.71
CA PHE A 40 1.93 2.19 -13.11
C PHE A 40 1.22 3.26 -13.95
N VAL A 41 1.47 3.29 -15.26
CA VAL A 41 0.84 4.26 -16.18
C VAL A 41 -0.67 4.07 -16.21
N ILE A 42 -1.16 2.83 -16.31
CA ILE A 42 -2.61 2.55 -16.28
C ILE A 42 -3.21 2.96 -14.93
N ALA A 43 -2.54 2.70 -13.81
CA ALA A 43 -3.00 3.10 -12.48
C ALA A 43 -3.11 4.63 -12.32
N VAL A 44 -2.22 5.41 -12.94
CA VAL A 44 -2.30 6.88 -12.95
C VAL A 44 -3.55 7.36 -13.69
N PHE A 45 -3.84 6.79 -14.86
CA PHE A 45 -5.07 7.11 -15.60
C PHE A 45 -6.32 6.78 -14.78
N VAL A 46 -6.37 5.58 -14.18
CA VAL A 46 -7.49 5.19 -13.30
C VAL A 46 -7.63 6.16 -12.13
N GLY A 47 -6.54 6.49 -11.44
CA GLY A 47 -6.54 7.44 -10.32
C GLY A 47 -7.08 8.81 -10.71
N TYR A 48 -6.69 9.33 -11.88
CA TYR A 48 -7.21 10.59 -12.41
C TYR A 48 -8.73 10.56 -12.59
N TYR A 49 -9.26 9.56 -13.31
CA TYR A 49 -10.71 9.46 -13.54
C TYR A 49 -11.52 9.22 -12.26
N VAL A 50 -10.95 8.49 -11.29
CA VAL A 50 -11.59 8.24 -9.99
C VAL A 50 -11.74 9.54 -9.19
N VAL A 51 -10.71 10.39 -9.14
CA VAL A 51 -10.75 11.63 -8.36
C VAL A 51 -11.56 12.73 -9.05
N TRP A 52 -11.55 12.79 -10.39
CA TRP A 52 -12.28 13.82 -11.13
C TRP A 52 -13.80 13.63 -11.13
N SER A 53 -14.28 12.43 -10.83
CA SER A 53 -15.71 12.08 -10.84
C SER A 53 -16.41 12.31 -9.49
N VAL A 54 -15.82 13.08 -8.56
CA VAL A 54 -16.41 13.35 -7.24
C VAL A 54 -17.17 14.67 -7.19
N THR A 55 -18.25 14.71 -6.41
CA THR A 55 -19.00 15.95 -6.19
C THR A 55 -18.19 16.95 -5.35
N PRO A 56 -18.26 18.28 -5.62
CA PRO A 56 -17.40 19.27 -4.97
C PRO A 56 -17.45 19.30 -3.43
N ALA A 57 -18.59 18.97 -2.83
CA ALA A 57 -18.75 18.91 -1.38
C ALA A 57 -17.89 17.81 -0.70
N LEU A 58 -17.44 16.81 -1.47
CA LEU A 58 -16.67 15.69 -0.98
C LEU A 58 -15.15 15.84 -1.17
N HIS A 59 -14.63 16.94 -1.71
CA HIS A 59 -13.17 17.10 -1.86
C HIS A 59 -12.43 17.05 -0.51
N THR A 60 -12.99 17.62 0.55
CA THR A 60 -12.38 17.58 1.89
C THR A 60 -12.43 16.17 2.51
N PRO A 61 -13.57 15.43 2.49
CA PRO A 61 -13.57 14.00 2.82
C PRO A 61 -12.64 13.15 1.94
N LEU A 62 -12.57 13.43 0.64
CA LEU A 62 -11.71 12.70 -0.30
C LEU A 62 -10.23 12.92 0.03
N MET A 63 -9.85 14.15 0.40
CA MET A 63 -8.49 14.43 0.88
C MET A 63 -8.14 13.53 2.08
N SER A 64 -9.05 13.39 3.05
CA SER A 64 -8.86 12.50 4.20
C SER A 64 -8.76 11.03 3.81
N VAL A 65 -9.58 10.57 2.85
CA VAL A 65 -9.52 9.18 2.34
C VAL A 65 -8.19 8.91 1.65
N THR A 66 -7.73 9.81 0.78
CA THR A 66 -6.45 9.63 0.07
C THR A 66 -5.26 9.60 1.04
N ASN A 67 -5.34 10.36 2.15
CA ASN A 67 -4.36 10.24 3.23
C ASN A 67 -4.38 8.84 3.86
N ALA A 68 -5.56 8.27 4.16
CA ALA A 68 -5.66 6.90 4.67
C ALA A 68 -5.12 5.86 3.67
N ILE A 69 -5.47 5.97 2.38
CA ILE A 69 -5.06 5.05 1.30
C ILE A 69 -3.54 5.06 1.09
N SER A 70 -2.87 6.19 1.31
CA SER A 70 -1.40 6.27 1.24
C SER A 70 -0.69 5.27 2.16
N SER A 71 -1.41 4.72 3.15
CA SER A 71 -0.91 3.70 4.07
C SER A 71 -0.69 2.31 3.44
N VAL A 72 -0.76 2.16 2.12
CA VAL A 72 -0.34 0.95 1.39
C VAL A 72 1.10 0.51 1.74
N ILE A 73 1.91 1.46 2.24
CA ILE A 73 3.23 1.22 2.84
C ILE A 73 3.25 0.14 3.94
N VAL A 74 2.09 -0.17 4.56
CA VAL A 74 1.96 -1.24 5.56
C VAL A 74 2.41 -2.60 5.01
N VAL A 75 2.22 -2.86 3.72
CA VAL A 75 2.68 -4.09 3.06
C VAL A 75 4.20 -4.18 3.11
N GLY A 76 4.89 -3.08 2.79
CA GLY A 76 6.35 -3.00 2.89
C GLY A 76 6.86 -3.12 4.33
N ALA A 77 6.16 -2.53 5.30
CA ALA A 77 6.50 -2.65 6.70
C ALA A 77 6.36 -4.09 7.23
N LEU A 78 5.29 -4.80 6.84
CA LEU A 78 5.09 -6.21 7.18
C LEU A 78 6.19 -7.09 6.58
N LEU A 79 6.58 -6.85 5.33
CA LEU A 79 7.71 -7.55 4.72
C LEU A 79 9.01 -7.27 5.48
N ALA A 80 9.28 -6.02 5.88
CA ALA A 80 10.49 -5.64 6.61
C ALA A 80 10.58 -6.30 8.01
N VAL A 81 9.45 -6.44 8.73
CA VAL A 81 9.39 -7.14 10.02
C VAL A 81 9.46 -8.66 9.84
N GLY A 82 8.89 -9.19 8.76
CA GLY A 82 8.80 -10.62 8.45
C GLY A 82 10.07 -11.26 7.88
N VAL A 83 11.12 -10.49 7.55
CA VAL A 83 12.39 -11.05 7.04
C VAL A 83 13.04 -11.97 8.09
N ALA A 84 13.19 -13.25 7.74
CA ALA A 84 13.71 -14.28 8.64
C ALA A 84 15.23 -14.16 8.87
N LEU A 85 15.60 -13.98 10.15
CA LEU A 85 16.75 -14.47 10.96
C LEU A 85 18.12 -14.86 10.37
N THR A 86 18.48 -14.64 9.10
CA THR A 86 19.70 -15.26 8.54
C THR A 86 20.99 -14.48 8.69
N GLU A 87 20.97 -13.21 9.15
CA GLU A 87 22.21 -12.46 9.39
C GLU A 87 22.10 -11.63 10.67
N ALA A 88 23.22 -11.53 11.40
CA ALA A 88 23.34 -10.89 12.71
C ALA A 88 22.96 -9.39 12.74
N ASP A 89 22.73 -8.77 11.57
CA ASP A 89 22.33 -7.37 11.38
C ASP A 89 20.79 -7.15 11.27
N SER A 90 19.99 -8.21 11.49
CA SER A 90 18.53 -8.19 11.38
C SER A 90 17.81 -7.29 12.40
N ILE A 91 18.47 -6.88 13.48
CA ILE A 91 17.85 -6.13 14.59
C ILE A 91 17.45 -4.71 14.15
N LEU A 92 18.31 -4.00 13.42
CA LEU A 92 17.99 -2.66 12.93
C LEU A 92 16.86 -2.68 11.90
N ALA A 93 16.91 -3.62 10.95
CA ALA A 93 15.86 -3.79 9.94
C ALA A 93 14.49 -4.09 10.59
N LYS A 94 14.46 -4.93 11.63
CA LYS A 94 13.24 -5.22 12.40
C LYS A 94 12.76 -4.03 13.22
N LEU A 95 13.68 -3.27 13.82
CA LEU A 95 13.32 -2.08 14.58
C LEU A 95 12.69 -1.01 13.68
N PHE A 96 13.31 -0.74 12.53
CA PHE A 96 12.76 0.19 11.54
C PHE A 96 11.47 -0.33 10.90
N GLY A 97 11.38 -1.64 10.61
CA GLY A 97 10.15 -2.28 10.13
C GLY A 97 9.01 -2.17 11.14
N PHE A 98 9.30 -2.38 12.43
CA PHE A 98 8.33 -2.24 13.51
C PHE A 98 7.86 -0.79 13.66
N LEU A 99 8.79 0.17 13.63
CA LEU A 99 8.45 1.59 13.69
C LEU A 99 7.62 2.02 12.48
N ALA A 100 7.98 1.56 11.27
CA ALA A 100 7.22 1.78 10.06
C ALA A 100 5.81 1.17 10.14
N LEU A 101 5.66 -0.01 10.73
CA LEU A 101 4.38 -0.67 10.93
C LEU A 101 3.48 0.11 11.89
N VAL A 102 4.04 0.63 12.99
CA VAL A 102 3.32 1.48 13.95
C VAL A 102 2.87 2.78 13.27
N MET A 103 3.76 3.45 12.54
CA MET A 103 3.44 4.68 11.81
C MET A 103 2.37 4.45 10.73
N ALA A 104 2.49 3.36 9.95
CA ALA A 104 1.49 2.98 8.96
C ALA A 104 0.12 2.71 9.62
N SER A 105 0.11 2.00 10.76
CA SER A 105 -1.12 1.72 11.51
C SER A 105 -1.82 2.99 11.97
N ILE A 106 -1.09 3.98 12.50
CA ILE A 106 -1.66 5.27 12.91
C ILE A 106 -2.31 5.99 11.73
N ASN A 107 -1.68 5.96 10.55
CA ASN A 107 -2.24 6.60 9.34
C ASN A 107 -3.51 5.87 8.84
N ILE A 108 -3.53 4.53 8.85
CA ILE A 108 -4.72 3.74 8.52
C ILE A 108 -5.87 4.12 9.47
N PHE A 109 -5.69 3.90 10.77
CA PHE A 109 -6.78 4.06 11.73
C PHE A 109 -7.20 5.52 11.88
N GLY A 110 -6.24 6.45 11.93
CA GLY A 110 -6.50 7.89 12.01
C GLY A 110 -7.21 8.41 10.77
N GLY A 111 -6.73 8.05 9.57
CA GLY A 111 -7.30 8.48 8.30
C GLY A 111 -8.73 7.98 8.10
N PHE A 112 -9.02 6.71 8.42
CA PHE A 112 -10.38 6.17 8.30
C PHE A 112 -11.34 6.68 9.38
N LEU A 113 -10.88 6.92 10.63
CA LEU A 113 -11.71 7.48 11.68
C LEU A 113 -12.14 8.92 11.36
N VAL A 114 -11.19 9.75 10.91
CA VAL A 114 -11.47 11.15 10.52
C VAL A 114 -12.42 11.19 9.33
N THR A 115 -12.17 10.35 8.31
CA THR A 115 -13.06 10.22 7.16
C THR A 115 -14.48 9.83 7.58
N ASN A 116 -14.62 8.84 8.47
CA ASN A 116 -15.95 8.39 8.92
C ASN A 116 -16.70 9.52 9.64
N ARG A 117 -16.01 10.31 10.48
CA ARG A 117 -16.59 11.49 11.12
C ARG A 117 -16.99 12.56 10.09
N MET A 118 -16.20 12.75 9.03
CA MET A 118 -16.51 13.69 7.94
C MET A 118 -17.73 13.25 7.13
N LEU A 119 -17.83 11.97 6.79
CA LEU A 119 -18.96 11.41 6.04
C LEU A 119 -20.23 11.29 6.88
N ALA A 120 -20.12 11.09 8.20
CA ALA A 120 -21.26 11.06 9.10
C ALA A 120 -22.03 12.38 9.14
N MET A 121 -21.38 13.51 8.86
CA MET A 121 -22.03 14.82 8.77
C MET A 121 -22.92 15.01 7.53
N TYR A 122 -22.75 14.15 6.52
CA TYR A 122 -23.57 14.15 5.30
C TYR A 122 -24.74 13.16 5.36
N LYS A 123 -24.83 12.33 6.42
CA LYS A 123 -25.99 11.46 6.65
C LYS A 123 -27.12 12.28 7.27
N LYS A 124 -28.32 12.25 6.67
CA LYS A 124 -29.52 12.83 7.29
C LYS A 124 -29.76 12.17 8.64
N LYS A 125 -29.85 12.98 9.70
CA LYS A 125 -30.28 12.54 11.03
C LYS A 125 -31.69 11.97 10.89
N GLU A 126 -31.92 10.73 11.35
CA GLU A 126 -33.27 10.15 11.38
C GLU A 126 -34.19 11.10 12.15
N PRO A 127 -35.42 11.37 11.65
CA PRO A 127 -36.36 12.20 12.38
C PRO A 127 -36.68 11.50 13.70
N ALA A 128 -36.49 12.19 14.82
CA ALA A 128 -36.83 11.68 16.13
C ALA A 128 -38.32 11.23 16.14
N PRO A 129 -38.66 10.09 16.77
CA PRO A 129 -40.03 9.62 16.80
C PRO A 129 -40.89 10.71 17.45
N LYS A 130 -41.92 11.15 16.71
CA LYS A 130 -42.94 12.04 17.28
C LYS A 130 -43.63 11.27 18.40
N LYS A 131 -43.69 11.92 19.57
CA LYS A 131 -44.27 11.41 20.82
C LYS A 131 -45.64 10.77 20.61
#